data_AF-A0A7S0L9G6-F1
#
_entry.id   AF-A0A7S0L9G6-F1
#
_cell.length_a   1.000
_cell.length_b   1.000
_cell.length_c   1.000
_cell.angle_alpha   90.00
_cell.angle_beta   90.00
_cell.angle_gamma   90.00
#
_symmetry.space_group_name_H-M   'P 1'
#
loop_
_entity.id
_entity.type
_entity.pdbx_description
1 polymer ?
#
loop_
_entity_poly.entity_id
_entity_poly.type
_entity_poly.pdbx_seq_one_letter_code
_entity_poly.pdbx_strand_id
1 'polypeptide(L)'
;PPSINGAPLNPGHTHFVMVESGQEGVKAWGSEIDFRARLEHYYCHVKGVMLVLLVVQGGPGTLKTVLASAKQHHPVLIVSDSGGAATAIAEYVQKGTASHPNFQKEAAVKTLEEIRELHEASDELLLTFFSLNDEEQEMSKLLLQAIVKMLRRPQRAELASPAE
;
A
#
# COMPACT_ATOMS: atom_id res chain seq x y z
N PRO A 1 -5.94 19.09 16.95
CA PRO A 1 -6.22 17.69 16.53
C PRO A 1 -6.46 17.67 15.02
N PRO A 2 -6.22 16.54 14.33
CA PRO A 2 -6.61 16.38 12.93
C PRO A 2 -8.11 16.63 12.75
N SER A 3 -8.49 17.22 11.63
CA SER A 3 -9.88 17.47 11.25
C SER A 3 -10.05 17.27 9.75
N ILE A 4 -11.30 17.26 9.27
CA ILE A 4 -11.58 17.17 7.84
C ILE A 4 -11.00 18.36 7.05
N ASN A 5 -10.77 19.50 7.72
CA ASN A 5 -10.25 20.72 7.11
C ASN A 5 -8.71 20.80 7.16
N GLY A 6 -8.05 19.82 7.79
CA GLY A 6 -6.60 19.76 7.87
C GLY A 6 -6.09 19.17 9.17
N ALA A 7 -4.79 18.90 9.21
CA ALA A 7 -4.08 18.37 10.36
C ALA A 7 -2.77 19.15 10.59
N PRO A 8 -2.33 19.31 11.85
CA PRO A 8 -1.03 19.91 12.14
C PRO A 8 0.11 18.99 11.70
N LEU A 9 1.27 19.59 11.39
CA LEU A 9 2.49 18.83 11.16
C LEU A 9 2.94 18.12 12.45
N ASN A 10 3.49 16.91 12.32
CA ASN A 10 3.99 16.14 13.45
C ASN A 10 5.45 16.55 13.77
N PRO A 11 5.76 17.03 14.99
CA PRO A 11 7.10 17.48 15.37
C PRO A 11 8.14 16.35 15.46
N GLY A 12 7.73 15.08 15.40
CA GLY A 12 8.64 13.94 15.38
C GLY A 12 9.35 13.69 14.04
N HIS A 13 9.01 14.44 12.97
CA HIS A 13 9.68 14.31 11.67
C HIS A 13 10.90 15.23 11.56
N THR A 14 11.90 14.77 10.81
CA THR A 14 13.12 15.54 10.54
C THR A 14 13.01 16.45 9.31
N HIS A 15 12.17 16.07 8.34
CA HIS A 15 11.99 16.77 7.07
C HIS A 15 10.52 16.72 6.66
N PHE A 16 10.09 17.74 5.90
CA PHE A 16 8.74 17.82 5.34
C PHE A 16 8.81 18.07 3.84
N VAL A 17 7.99 17.37 3.08
CA VAL A 17 7.74 17.64 1.67
C VAL A 17 6.29 18.05 1.53
N MET A 18 6.04 19.28 1.09
CA MET A 18 4.69 19.82 0.91
C MET A 18 4.30 19.72 -0.56
N VAL A 19 3.17 19.06 -0.83
CA VAL A 19 2.64 18.88 -2.18
C VAL A 19 1.50 19.87 -2.38
N GLU A 20 1.70 20.81 -3.30
CA GLU A 20 0.70 21.81 -3.65
C GLU A 20 -0.20 21.29 -4.78
N SER A 21 -1.52 21.41 -4.61
CA SER A 21 -2.51 20.98 -5.60
C SER A 21 -3.43 22.11 -6.08
N GLY A 22 -3.29 23.31 -5.52
CA GLY A 22 -4.19 24.44 -5.74
C GLY A 22 -5.56 24.27 -5.06
N GLN A 23 -5.72 23.25 -4.21
CA GLN A 23 -6.94 22.97 -3.44
C GLN A 23 -6.64 23.02 -1.94
N GLU A 24 -7.68 23.30 -1.14
CA GLU A 24 -7.58 23.36 0.32
C GLU A 24 -8.60 22.45 1.01
N GLY A 25 -8.32 22.12 2.28
CA GLY A 25 -9.20 21.35 3.15
C GLY A 25 -9.60 20.00 2.56
N VAL A 26 -10.91 19.72 2.55
CA VAL A 26 -11.43 18.41 2.14
C VAL A 26 -11.02 18.03 0.71
N LYS A 27 -10.89 19.02 -0.18
CA LYS A 27 -10.59 18.82 -1.60
C LYS A 27 -9.12 18.50 -1.87
N ALA A 28 -8.23 18.79 -0.90
CA ALA A 28 -6.80 18.57 -1.03
C ALA A 28 -6.34 17.17 -0.59
N TRP A 29 -7.16 16.43 0.19
CA TRP A 29 -6.77 15.12 0.72
C TRP A 29 -6.48 14.09 -0.37
N GLY A 30 -5.33 13.43 -0.26
CA GLY A 30 -4.91 12.40 -1.21
C GLY A 30 -4.22 12.95 -2.46
N SER A 31 -4.05 14.27 -2.58
CA SER A 31 -3.29 14.88 -3.67
C SER A 31 -1.80 14.49 -3.66
N GLU A 32 -1.29 14.10 -2.50
CA GLU A 32 0.08 13.63 -2.30
C GLU A 32 0.32 12.20 -2.79
N ILE A 33 -0.73 11.39 -2.99
CA ILE A 33 -0.61 9.95 -3.27
C ILE A 33 0.19 9.71 -4.56
N ASP A 34 -0.17 10.38 -5.65
CA ASP A 34 0.50 10.21 -6.94
C ASP A 34 1.95 10.71 -6.90
N PHE A 35 2.20 11.82 -6.19
CA PHE A 35 3.55 12.33 -5.99
C PHE A 35 4.41 11.33 -5.21
N ARG A 36 3.90 10.80 -4.09
CA ARG A 36 4.57 9.81 -3.25
C ARG A 36 4.93 8.58 -4.07
N ALA A 37 3.99 8.02 -4.82
CA ALA A 37 4.21 6.83 -5.64
C ALA A 37 5.32 7.04 -6.70
N ARG A 38 5.35 8.19 -7.38
CA ARG A 38 6.41 8.51 -8.36
C ARG A 38 7.77 8.73 -7.70
N LEU A 39 7.81 9.42 -6.56
CA LEU A 39 9.03 9.66 -5.82
C LEU A 39 9.66 8.34 -5.35
N GLU A 40 8.84 7.47 -4.76
CA GLU A 40 9.23 6.13 -4.33
C GLU A 40 9.76 5.29 -5.49
N HIS A 41 9.01 5.23 -6.60
CA HIS A 41 9.43 4.52 -7.81
C HIS A 41 10.79 5.02 -8.33
N TYR A 42 11.02 6.35 -8.35
CA TYR A 42 12.30 6.92 -8.76
C TYR A 42 13.45 6.45 -7.86
N TYR A 43 13.28 6.43 -6.54
CA TYR A 43 14.32 5.93 -5.63
C TYR A 43 14.59 4.44 -5.83
N CYS A 44 13.56 3.64 -6.08
CA CYS A 44 13.73 2.22 -6.36
C CYS A 44 14.52 1.97 -7.65
N HIS A 45 14.12 2.61 -8.74
CA HIS A 45 14.68 2.32 -10.07
C HIS A 45 16.00 3.06 -10.33
N VAL A 46 16.07 4.34 -9.96
CA VAL A 46 17.23 5.19 -10.29
C VAL A 46 18.29 5.14 -9.21
N LYS A 47 17.90 4.95 -7.94
CA LYS A 47 18.83 4.88 -6.80
C LYS A 47 19.07 3.46 -6.29
N GLY A 48 18.37 2.46 -6.84
CA GLY A 48 18.54 1.05 -6.44
C GLY A 48 18.11 0.78 -4.99
N VAL A 49 17.23 1.61 -4.43
CA VAL A 49 16.80 1.50 -3.03
C VAL A 49 15.62 0.53 -2.91
N MET A 50 15.66 -0.36 -1.93
CA MET A 50 14.54 -1.26 -1.66
C MET A 50 13.45 -0.61 -0.84
N LEU A 51 12.20 -0.88 -1.22
CA LEU A 51 11.02 -0.31 -0.60
C LEU A 51 10.06 -1.42 -0.18
N VAL A 52 9.45 -1.22 0.99
CA VAL A 52 8.32 -1.99 1.48
C VAL A 52 7.30 -1.00 2.05
N LEU A 53 6.04 -1.16 1.67
CA LEU A 53 4.94 -0.36 2.20
C LEU A 53 4.35 -1.05 3.44
N LEU A 54 4.43 -0.44 4.61
CA LEU A 54 3.72 -0.89 5.81
C LEU A 54 2.36 -0.21 5.91
N VAL A 55 1.29 -1.01 6.08
CA VAL A 55 -0.08 -0.52 6.18
C VAL A 55 -0.66 -0.87 7.54
N VAL A 56 -1.01 0.17 8.30
CA VAL A 56 -1.65 0.07 9.62
C VAL A 56 -2.91 0.90 9.58
N GLN A 57 -4.06 0.32 9.97
CA GLN A 57 -5.35 1.01 9.95
C GLN A 57 -5.67 1.58 8.55
N GLY A 58 -6.15 2.82 8.50
CA GLY A 58 -6.35 3.59 7.28
C GLY A 58 -7.82 3.78 6.91
N GLY A 59 -8.10 4.90 6.25
CA GLY A 59 -9.40 5.18 5.61
C GLY A 59 -9.42 4.73 4.14
N PRO A 60 -10.51 5.03 3.40
CA PRO A 60 -10.64 4.67 1.98
C PRO A 60 -9.51 5.15 1.07
N GLY A 61 -8.90 6.31 1.36
CA GLY A 61 -7.74 6.81 0.61
C GLY A 61 -6.52 5.89 0.66
N THR A 62 -6.36 5.13 1.75
CA THR A 62 -5.28 4.15 1.93
C THR A 62 -5.32 3.06 0.88
N LEU A 63 -6.52 2.64 0.42
CA LEU A 63 -6.63 1.65 -0.65
C LEU A 63 -5.98 2.14 -1.94
N LYS A 64 -6.11 3.45 -2.25
CA LYS A 64 -5.45 4.04 -3.42
C LYS A 64 -3.93 4.03 -3.26
N THR A 65 -3.42 4.35 -2.07
CA THR A 65 -1.99 4.29 -1.77
C THR A 65 -1.44 2.87 -1.92
N VAL A 66 -2.16 1.87 -1.38
CA VAL A 66 -1.77 0.46 -1.52
C VAL A 66 -1.82 0.03 -2.98
N LEU A 67 -2.88 0.36 -3.72
CA LEU A 67 -3.00 0.04 -5.14
C LEU A 67 -1.88 0.69 -5.96
N ALA A 68 -1.53 1.95 -5.70
CA ALA A 68 -0.43 2.64 -6.37
C ALA A 68 0.92 1.95 -6.12
N SER A 69 1.18 1.50 -4.89
CA SER A 69 2.38 0.73 -4.54
C SER A 69 2.39 -0.66 -5.18
N ALA A 70 1.24 -1.34 -5.16
CA ALA A 70 1.05 -2.66 -5.75
C ALA A 70 1.29 -2.69 -7.26
N LYS A 71 0.80 -1.67 -7.99
CA LYS A 71 1.04 -1.50 -9.43
C LYS A 71 2.52 -1.32 -9.79
N GLN A 72 3.33 -0.84 -8.85
CA GLN A 72 4.78 -0.72 -9.01
C GLN A 72 5.54 -1.95 -8.54
N HIS A 73 4.83 -3.04 -8.20
CA HIS A 73 5.39 -4.28 -7.64
C HIS A 73 6.26 -4.05 -6.39
N HIS A 74 5.96 -3.03 -5.61
CA HIS A 74 6.59 -2.85 -4.31
C HIS A 74 5.91 -3.77 -3.29
N PRO A 75 6.66 -4.58 -2.51
CA PRO A 75 6.09 -5.42 -1.46
C PRO A 75 5.30 -4.59 -0.44
N VAL A 76 4.17 -5.13 0.01
CA VAL A 76 3.28 -4.49 0.98
C VAL A 76 3.09 -5.39 2.19
N LEU A 77 3.38 -4.88 3.38
CA LEU A 77 3.09 -5.53 4.66
C LEU A 77 1.80 -4.96 5.24
N ILE A 78 0.78 -5.81 5.40
CA ILE A 78 -0.52 -5.47 5.96
C ILE A 78 -0.59 -5.92 7.42
N VAL A 79 -0.91 -5.01 8.34
CA VAL A 79 -1.24 -5.38 9.73
C VAL A 79 -2.73 -5.75 9.81
N SER A 80 -3.01 -7.04 9.65
CA SER A 80 -4.34 -7.59 9.33
C SER A 80 -5.43 -7.26 10.33
N ASP A 81 -5.08 -7.15 11.61
CA ASP A 81 -5.97 -6.90 12.73
C ASP A 81 -5.79 -5.50 13.34
N SER A 82 -5.10 -4.61 12.63
CA SER A 82 -4.96 -3.23 13.07
C SER A 82 -6.24 -2.42 12.94
N GLY A 83 -7.17 -2.78 12.04
CA GLY A 83 -8.42 -2.07 11.72
C GLY A 83 -8.42 -1.42 10.32
N GLY A 84 -9.51 -0.73 9.99
CA GLY A 84 -9.58 0.16 8.81
C GLY A 84 -9.29 -0.54 7.48
N ALA A 85 -8.54 0.14 6.60
CA ALA A 85 -8.20 -0.36 5.28
C ALA A 85 -7.29 -1.60 5.34
N ALA A 86 -6.36 -1.67 6.30
CA ALA A 86 -5.48 -2.82 6.48
C ALA A 86 -6.29 -4.11 6.71
N THR A 87 -7.22 -4.08 7.67
CA THR A 87 -8.11 -5.22 7.93
C THR A 87 -9.03 -5.51 6.75
N ALA A 88 -9.57 -4.47 6.09
CA ALA A 88 -10.41 -4.68 4.91
C ALA A 88 -9.67 -5.39 3.77
N ILE A 89 -8.40 -5.06 3.52
CA ILE A 89 -7.56 -5.75 2.53
C ILE A 89 -7.37 -7.22 2.93
N ALA A 90 -6.97 -7.48 4.18
CA ALA A 90 -6.73 -8.84 4.65
C ALA A 90 -8.00 -9.71 4.57
N GLU A 91 -9.15 -9.19 5.02
CA GLU A 91 -10.43 -9.88 4.92
C GLU A 91 -10.83 -10.14 3.48
N TYR A 92 -10.67 -9.15 2.60
CA TYR A 92 -11.09 -9.27 1.21
C TYR A 92 -10.25 -10.29 0.46
N VAL A 93 -8.92 -10.30 0.66
CA VAL A 93 -8.03 -11.29 0.07
C VAL A 93 -8.36 -12.71 0.55
N GLN A 94 -8.70 -12.89 1.83
CA GLN A 94 -8.97 -14.21 2.41
C GLN A 94 -10.40 -14.73 2.16
N LYS A 95 -11.39 -13.84 2.15
CA LYS A 95 -12.82 -14.18 2.20
C LYS A 95 -13.63 -13.64 1.03
N GLY A 96 -13.04 -12.80 0.17
CA GLY A 96 -13.73 -12.13 -0.93
C GLY A 96 -14.68 -11.01 -0.49
N THR A 97 -14.60 -10.55 0.77
CA THR A 97 -15.46 -9.48 1.30
C THR A 97 -14.79 -8.75 2.46
N ALA A 98 -15.09 -7.47 2.62
CA ALA A 98 -14.66 -6.65 3.76
C ALA A 98 -15.83 -6.44 4.73
N SER A 99 -15.59 -6.54 6.02
CA SER A 99 -16.62 -6.44 7.06
C SER A 99 -17.12 -5.00 7.29
N HIS A 100 -16.23 -4.02 7.15
CA HIS A 100 -16.52 -2.65 7.53
C HIS A 100 -17.24 -1.87 6.40
N PRO A 101 -18.38 -1.18 6.67
CA PRO A 101 -19.24 -0.58 5.64
C PRO A 101 -18.55 0.40 4.67
N ASN A 102 -17.55 1.16 5.16
CA ASN A 102 -16.78 2.07 4.30
C ASN A 102 -16.02 1.38 3.17
N PHE A 103 -15.77 0.07 3.27
CA PHE A 103 -15.06 -0.74 2.30
C PHE A 103 -15.96 -1.69 1.51
N GLN A 104 -17.28 -1.65 1.76
CA GLN A 104 -18.29 -2.38 1.00
C GLN A 104 -18.90 -1.54 -0.13
N LYS A 105 -18.56 -0.25 -0.20
CA LYS A 105 -18.97 0.63 -1.30
C LYS A 105 -18.30 0.18 -2.60
N GLU A 106 -19.03 0.26 -3.71
CA GLU A 106 -18.60 -0.21 -5.04
C GLU A 106 -17.16 0.21 -5.41
N ALA A 107 -16.82 1.50 -5.24
CA ALA A 107 -15.49 2.00 -5.55
C ALA A 107 -14.37 1.38 -4.68
N ALA A 108 -14.66 1.11 -3.40
CA ALA A 108 -13.70 0.46 -2.50
C ALA A 108 -13.56 -1.02 -2.84
N VAL A 109 -14.67 -1.72 -3.10
CA VAL A 109 -14.68 -3.13 -3.52
C VAL A 109 -13.90 -3.32 -4.81
N LYS A 110 -14.10 -2.46 -5.81
CA LYS A 110 -13.32 -2.49 -7.06
C LYS A 110 -11.81 -2.35 -6.80
N THR A 111 -11.42 -1.47 -5.88
CA THR A 111 -10.01 -1.27 -5.54
C THR A 111 -9.45 -2.49 -4.79
N LEU A 112 -10.23 -3.10 -3.90
CA LEU A 112 -9.86 -4.32 -3.18
C LEU A 112 -9.69 -5.52 -4.12
N GLU A 113 -10.60 -5.66 -5.09
CA GLU A 113 -10.51 -6.68 -6.15
C GLU A 113 -9.21 -6.51 -6.94
N GLU A 114 -8.90 -5.29 -7.41
CA GLU A 114 -7.67 -5.03 -8.16
C GLU A 114 -6.40 -5.31 -7.35
N ILE A 115 -6.40 -4.99 -6.04
CA ILE A 115 -5.29 -5.33 -5.12
C ILE A 115 -5.14 -6.86 -5.01
N ARG A 116 -6.25 -7.58 -4.89
CA ARG A 116 -6.26 -9.05 -4.80
C ARG A 116 -5.76 -9.68 -6.10
N GLU A 117 -6.23 -9.24 -7.25
CA GLU A 117 -5.77 -9.71 -8.56
C GLU A 117 -4.26 -9.50 -8.74
N LEU A 118 -3.73 -8.35 -8.35
CA LEU A 118 -2.28 -8.08 -8.38
C LEU A 118 -1.50 -9.01 -7.43
N HIS A 119 -2.08 -9.33 -6.27
CA HIS A 119 -1.47 -10.27 -5.33
C HIS A 119 -1.45 -11.69 -5.89
N GLU A 120 -2.55 -12.17 -6.45
CA GLU A 120 -2.63 -13.50 -7.09
C GLU A 120 -1.68 -13.57 -8.30
N ALA A 121 -1.67 -12.55 -9.15
CA ALA A 121 -0.75 -12.44 -10.30
C ALA A 121 0.73 -12.34 -9.88
N SER A 122 1.02 -12.07 -8.61
CA SER A 122 2.37 -12.04 -8.04
C SER A 122 2.82 -13.39 -7.44
N ASP A 123 2.08 -14.47 -7.69
CA ASP A 123 2.27 -15.77 -7.02
C ASP A 123 2.16 -15.63 -5.49
N GLU A 124 1.26 -14.75 -5.04
CA GLU A 124 1.01 -14.41 -3.63
C GLU A 124 2.24 -13.82 -2.89
N LEU A 125 3.19 -13.21 -3.61
CA LEU A 125 4.39 -12.62 -3.01
C LEU A 125 4.25 -11.13 -2.69
N LEU A 126 3.29 -10.43 -3.30
CA LEU A 126 3.13 -8.98 -3.19
C LEU A 126 2.70 -8.52 -1.79
N LEU A 127 1.74 -9.22 -1.18
CA LEU A 127 1.20 -8.90 0.13
C LEU A 127 1.77 -9.87 1.15
N THR A 128 2.29 -9.34 2.25
CA THR A 128 2.62 -10.11 3.45
C THR A 128 1.68 -9.65 4.57
N PHE A 129 1.20 -10.59 5.37
CA PHE A 129 0.24 -10.31 6.44
C PHE A 129 0.93 -10.47 7.79
N PHE A 130 0.80 -9.47 8.65
CA PHE A 130 1.22 -9.49 10.04
C PHE A 130 -0.02 -9.43 10.94
N SER A 131 -0.04 -10.22 12.02
CA SER A 131 -1.11 -10.25 13.01
C SER A 131 -0.57 -9.78 14.35
N LEU A 132 -1.21 -8.78 14.96
CA LEU A 132 -0.88 -8.31 16.31
C LEU A 132 -1.15 -9.38 17.38
N ASN A 133 -2.05 -10.31 17.10
CA ASN A 133 -2.38 -11.43 17.98
C ASN A 133 -1.45 -12.65 17.84
N ASP A 134 -0.48 -12.61 16.92
CA ASP A 134 0.47 -13.71 16.70
C ASP A 134 1.85 -13.35 17.29
N GLU A 135 2.10 -13.80 18.53
CA GLU A 135 3.33 -13.49 19.27
C GLU A 135 4.59 -14.15 18.67
N GLU A 136 4.44 -15.15 17.78
CA GLU A 136 5.57 -15.78 17.11
C GLU A 136 6.10 -14.93 15.94
N GLN A 137 5.30 -13.97 15.47
CA GLN A 137 5.67 -13.11 14.36
C GLN A 137 6.52 -11.92 14.81
N GLU A 138 7.59 -11.67 14.05
CA GLU A 138 8.44 -10.50 14.23
C GLU A 138 8.29 -9.58 13.02
N MET A 139 7.75 -8.37 13.22
CA MET A 139 7.41 -7.46 12.11
C MET A 139 8.64 -7.03 11.29
N SER A 140 9.77 -6.75 11.95
CA SER A 140 11.07 -6.47 11.29
C SER A 140 11.48 -7.58 10.33
N LYS A 141 11.36 -8.84 10.77
CA LYS A 141 11.65 -10.03 9.97
C LYS A 141 10.70 -10.14 8.79
N LEU A 142 9.40 -9.92 8.99
CA LEU A 142 8.41 -9.97 7.91
C LEU A 142 8.62 -8.88 6.86
N LEU A 143 8.99 -7.65 7.28
CA LEU A 143 9.34 -6.56 6.37
C LEU A 143 10.51 -6.97 5.46
N LEU A 144 11.58 -7.53 6.03
CA LEU A 144 12.73 -8.01 5.27
C LEU A 144 12.36 -9.19 4.36
N GLN A 145 11.57 -10.13 4.86
CA GLN A 145 11.12 -11.27 4.08
C GLN A 145 10.25 -10.86 2.90
N ALA A 146 9.39 -9.85 3.04
CA ALA A 146 8.57 -9.32 1.94
C ALA A 146 9.45 -8.81 0.79
N ILE A 147 10.52 -8.06 1.11
CA ILE A 147 11.51 -7.61 0.13
C ILE A 147 12.21 -8.80 -0.53
N VAL A 148 12.73 -9.75 0.26
CA VAL A 148 13.48 -10.91 -0.25
C VAL A 148 12.62 -11.80 -1.15
N LYS A 149 11.35 -12.03 -0.80
CA LYS A 149 10.39 -12.79 -1.61
C LYS A 149 10.19 -12.16 -2.98
N MET A 150 9.94 -10.84 -3.02
CA MET A 150 9.74 -10.11 -4.27
C MET A 150 10.99 -10.06 -5.14
N LEU A 151 12.19 -9.91 -4.55
CA LEU A 151 13.46 -9.94 -5.27
C LEU A 151 13.81 -11.30 -5.86
N ARG A 152 13.41 -12.38 -5.17
CA ARG A 152 13.67 -13.75 -5.60
C ARG A 152 12.59 -14.30 -6.53
N ARG A 153 11.58 -13.48 -6.86
CA ARG A 153 10.56 -13.86 -7.83
C ARG A 153 11.29 -14.23 -9.13
N PRO A 154 11.14 -15.46 -9.64
CA PRO A 154 11.70 -15.80 -10.93
C PRO A 154 11.09 -14.81 -11.93
N GLN A 155 11.93 -14.09 -12.68
CA GLN A 155 11.50 -13.31 -13.83
C GLN A 155 10.82 -14.30 -14.79
N ARG A 156 9.50 -14.48 -14.66
CA ARG A 156 8.70 -14.99 -15.77
C ARG A 156 8.90 -13.94 -16.86
N ALA A 157 9.57 -14.38 -17.92
CA ALA A 157 10.00 -13.59 -19.05
C ALA A 157 9.08 -12.39 -19.30
N GLU A 158 9.70 -11.21 -19.46
CA GLU A 158 9.09 -10.09 -20.17
C GLU A 158 8.46 -10.63 -21.46
N LEU A 159 7.16 -10.90 -21.40
CA LEU A 159 6.36 -11.21 -22.57
C LEU A 159 6.15 -9.89 -23.29
N ALA A 160 6.90 -9.78 -24.39
CA ALA A 160 6.84 -8.76 -25.43
C ALA A 160 7.33 -7.35 -25.05
N SER A 161 8.62 -7.10 -25.28
CA SER A 161 8.96 -5.83 -25.91
C SER A 161 8.22 -5.75 -27.26
N PRO A 162 7.48 -4.67 -27.57
CA PRO A 162 7.18 -4.39 -28.97
C PRO A 162 8.52 -4.22 -29.68
N ALA A 163 8.74 -5.02 -30.71
CA ALA A 163 9.84 -4.80 -31.64
C ALA A 163 9.73 -3.39 -32.24
N GLU A 164 10.89 -2.74 -32.35
CA GLU A 164 11.27 -1.54 -33.13
C GLU A 164 10.16 -0.63 -33.71
#